data_AF-A0A9X3F5C2-F1
#
_entry.id   AF-A0A9X3F5C2-F1
#
_cell.length_a   1.000
_cell.length_b   1.000
_cell.length_c   1.000
_cell.angle_alpha   90.00
_cell.angle_beta   90.00
_cell.angle_gamma   90.00
#
_symmetry.space_group_name_H-M   'P 1'
#
loop_
_entity.id
_entity.type
_entity.pdbx_description
1 polymer ?
#
loop_
_entity_poly.entity_id
_entity_poly.type
_entity_poly.pdbx_seq_one_letter_code
_entity_poly.pdbx_strand_id
1 'polypeptide(L)'
;MRIDITSKETIVESLELLANDLILNKVISINDSLFSMIDLEVYYWFDLHQDDYARGVKHLKPFGEFEAHRYGIDLSLGNQVGFEFGGILICGLYDITNAQVLPKSEVKNALLNQLNMGYNRVELVSHKTPWSGTFKSQRMKLGVAESDNQKQFEKSYYKFLAKDSNIFKSYKGKETIFRNSDLTDDEIEMMLGYKLKR
;
A
#
# COMPACT_ATOMS: atom_id res chain seq x y z
N MET A 1 7.64 9.71 10.77
CA MET A 1 7.09 10.50 9.64
C MET A 1 5.72 11.01 10.06
N ARG A 2 5.32 12.21 9.67
CA ARG A 2 3.97 12.78 9.91
C ARG A 2 3.42 13.28 8.57
N ILE A 3 2.10 13.32 8.42
CA ILE A 3 1.44 13.87 7.25
C ILE A 3 1.35 15.39 7.44
N ASP A 4 1.82 16.17 6.46
CA ASP A 4 1.60 17.62 6.45
C ASP A 4 0.16 17.91 6.05
N ILE A 5 -0.60 18.49 6.98
CA ILE A 5 -2.03 18.78 6.85
C ILE A 5 -2.33 20.24 6.47
N THR A 6 -1.32 20.99 6.01
CA THR A 6 -1.43 22.42 5.70
C THR A 6 -2.35 22.70 4.49
N SER A 7 -2.33 21.81 3.49
CA SER A 7 -3.16 21.90 2.28
C SER A 7 -3.46 20.51 1.71
N LYS A 8 -4.39 20.43 0.75
CA LYS A 8 -4.65 19.17 0.04
C LYS A 8 -3.40 18.64 -0.66
N GLU A 9 -2.61 19.52 -1.28
CA GLU A 9 -1.41 19.19 -2.04
C GLU A 9 -0.30 18.64 -1.13
N THR A 10 -0.07 19.27 0.01
CA THR A 10 0.93 18.82 1.00
C THR A 10 0.54 17.50 1.66
N ILE A 11 -0.76 17.23 1.84
CA ILE A 11 -1.26 15.92 2.26
C ILE A 11 -0.91 14.86 1.22
N VAL A 12 -1.24 15.11 -0.05
CA VAL A 12 -0.97 14.16 -1.15
C VAL A 12 0.53 13.87 -1.26
N GLU A 13 1.36 14.91 -1.21
CA GLU A 13 2.82 14.77 -1.25
C GLU A 13 3.33 13.94 -0.04
N SER A 14 2.82 14.20 1.16
CA SER A 14 3.20 13.45 2.36
C SER A 14 2.83 11.96 2.27
N LEU A 15 1.65 11.65 1.73
CA LEU A 15 1.20 10.27 1.54
C LEU A 15 2.07 9.55 0.49
N GLU A 16 2.42 10.24 -0.59
CA GLU A 16 3.30 9.72 -1.64
C GLU A 16 4.71 9.46 -1.10
N LEU A 17 5.30 10.42 -0.36
CA LEU A 17 6.61 10.25 0.28
C LEU A 17 6.60 9.07 1.26
N LEU A 18 5.53 8.93 2.05
CA LEU A 18 5.38 7.83 3.00
C LEU A 18 5.31 6.47 2.29
N ALA A 19 4.46 6.33 1.26
CA ALA A 19 4.34 5.09 0.51
C ALA A 19 5.65 4.72 -0.20
N ASN A 20 6.35 5.70 -0.76
CA ASN A 20 7.66 5.51 -1.40
C ASN A 20 8.72 5.07 -0.39
N ASP A 21 8.80 5.71 0.78
CA ASP A 21 9.74 5.29 1.83
C ASP A 21 9.46 3.87 2.32
N LEU A 22 8.18 3.52 2.50
CA LEU A 22 7.78 2.18 2.91
C LEU A 22 8.20 1.10 1.90
N ILE A 23 8.07 1.36 0.59
CA ILE A 23 8.44 0.39 -0.46
C ILE A 23 9.96 0.35 -0.68
N LEU A 24 10.66 1.48 -0.61
CA LEU A 24 12.06 1.59 -1.03
C LEU A 24 13.06 1.43 0.12
N ASN A 25 12.68 1.80 1.34
CA ASN A 25 13.62 1.94 2.47
C ASN A 25 13.17 1.22 3.74
N LYS A 26 12.02 0.52 3.71
CA LYS A 26 11.49 -0.20 4.87
C LYS A 26 11.16 -1.64 4.53
N VAL A 27 11.33 -2.50 5.53
CA VAL A 27 10.84 -3.88 5.53
C VAL A 27 10.16 -4.16 6.85
N ILE A 28 9.22 -5.09 6.83
CA ILE A 28 8.58 -5.63 8.02
C ILE A 28 9.47 -6.75 8.54
N SER A 29 9.98 -6.60 9.75
CA SER A 29 10.70 -7.64 10.48
C SER A 29 9.73 -8.30 11.46
N ILE A 30 9.50 -9.60 11.31
CA ILE A 30 8.76 -10.41 12.28
C ILE A 30 9.66 -11.54 12.73
N ASN A 31 10.12 -11.48 13.98
CA ASN A 31 11.12 -12.39 14.51
C ASN A 31 12.33 -12.47 13.55
N ASP A 32 12.57 -13.62 12.91
CA ASP A 32 13.70 -13.85 11.98
C ASP A 32 13.33 -13.66 10.50
N SER A 33 12.10 -13.25 10.19
CA SER A 33 11.61 -13.07 8.82
C SER A 33 11.58 -11.61 8.41
N LEU A 34 11.92 -11.35 7.13
CA LEU A 34 11.92 -10.02 6.53
C LEU A 34 11.01 -9.99 5.30
N PHE A 35 10.11 -9.00 5.25
CA PHE A 35 9.20 -8.80 4.14
C PHE A 35 9.29 -7.36 3.60
N SER A 36 9.60 -7.21 2.32
CA SER A 36 9.46 -5.93 1.63
C SER A 36 8.00 -5.70 1.25
N MET A 37 7.49 -4.49 1.46
CA MET A 37 6.21 -4.07 0.89
C MET A 37 6.39 -3.76 -0.59
N ILE A 38 5.51 -4.30 -1.44
CA ILE A 38 5.61 -4.15 -2.91
C ILE A 38 4.33 -3.63 -3.57
N ASP A 39 3.21 -3.66 -2.85
CA ASP A 39 1.91 -3.16 -3.31
C ASP A 39 1.13 -2.63 -2.09
N LEU A 40 0.84 -1.33 -2.08
CA LEU A 40 0.18 -0.60 -1.00
C LEU A 40 -1.05 0.15 -1.53
N GLU A 41 -2.13 0.20 -0.76
CA GLU A 41 -3.28 1.07 -1.01
C GLU A 41 -3.47 2.03 0.16
N VAL A 42 -3.45 3.33 -0.11
CA VAL A 42 -3.61 4.38 0.90
C VAL A 42 -5.09 4.76 1.01
N TYR A 43 -5.58 4.83 2.24
CA TYR A 43 -6.90 5.33 2.59
C TYR A 43 -6.72 6.35 3.72
N TYR A 44 -6.97 7.64 3.46
CA TYR A 44 -6.71 8.69 4.45
C TYR A 44 -7.79 9.74 4.44
N TRP A 45 -8.37 10.02 5.61
CA TRP A 45 -9.37 11.04 5.79
C TRP A 45 -8.84 12.16 6.68
N PHE A 46 -8.96 13.38 6.17
CA PHE A 46 -8.76 14.64 6.89
C PHE A 46 -9.71 15.70 6.28
N ASP A 47 -9.98 16.82 6.97
CA ASP A 47 -10.92 17.83 6.48
C ASP A 47 -10.57 18.38 5.09
N LEU A 48 -9.27 18.55 4.80
CA LEU A 48 -8.75 18.96 3.48
C LEU A 48 -8.54 17.79 2.51
N HIS A 49 -8.78 16.56 2.95
CA HIS A 49 -8.55 15.32 2.19
C HIS A 49 -9.59 14.25 2.55
N GLN A 50 -10.83 14.43 2.08
CA GLN A 50 -11.98 13.63 2.53
C GLN A 50 -12.15 12.33 1.73
N ASP A 51 -11.19 11.41 1.80
CA ASP A 51 -11.33 10.09 1.21
C ASP A 51 -12.30 9.24 2.02
N ASP A 52 -13.59 9.32 1.66
CA ASP A 52 -14.65 8.60 2.33
C ASP A 52 -14.55 7.08 2.20
N TYR A 53 -13.66 6.54 1.34
CA TYR A 53 -13.33 5.11 1.37
C TYR A 53 -12.59 4.71 2.66
N ALA A 54 -11.86 5.61 3.31
CA ALA A 54 -11.21 5.35 4.59
C ALA A 54 -12.21 5.01 5.71
N ARG A 55 -13.49 5.42 5.58
CA ARG A 55 -14.56 5.13 6.54
C ARG A 55 -15.03 3.67 6.49
N GLY A 56 -14.63 2.90 5.47
CA GLY A 56 -15.04 1.50 5.29
C GLY A 56 -14.50 0.54 6.34
N VAL A 57 -13.52 0.99 7.16
CA VAL A 57 -12.93 0.24 8.27
C VAL A 57 -12.84 1.17 9.49
N LYS A 58 -13.02 0.59 10.68
CA LYS A 58 -12.79 1.31 11.93
C LYS A 58 -11.28 1.31 12.21
N HIS A 59 -10.68 2.50 12.24
CA HIS A 59 -9.27 2.69 12.60
C HIS A 59 -9.16 2.85 14.10
N LEU A 60 -8.53 1.89 14.78
CA LEU A 60 -8.41 1.86 16.23
C LEU A 60 -6.99 2.16 16.70
N LYS A 61 -6.02 2.07 15.80
CA LYS A 61 -4.60 2.15 16.15
C LYS A 61 -4.00 3.53 15.96
N PRO A 62 -3.07 3.97 16.83
CA PRO A 62 -2.26 5.16 16.58
C PRO A 62 -1.45 5.07 15.29
N PHE A 63 -1.00 6.22 14.79
CA PHE A 63 -0.13 6.31 13.61
C PHE A 63 1.10 5.39 13.75
N GLY A 64 1.38 4.60 12.71
CA GLY A 64 2.56 3.74 12.62
C GLY A 64 2.41 2.36 13.27
N GLU A 65 1.29 2.05 13.90
CA GLU A 65 0.99 0.70 14.37
C GLU A 65 0.36 -0.17 13.27
N PHE A 66 0.61 -1.48 13.33
CA PHE A 66 -0.09 -2.45 12.48
C PHE A 66 -1.51 -2.69 13.00
N GLU A 67 -2.48 -2.70 12.08
CA GLU A 67 -3.89 -2.97 12.37
C GLU A 67 -4.41 -4.08 11.46
N ALA A 68 -4.76 -5.23 12.04
CA ALA A 68 -5.37 -6.33 11.31
C ALA A 68 -6.90 -6.21 11.33
N HIS A 69 -7.54 -6.34 10.17
CA HIS A 69 -9.00 -6.30 10.03
C HIS A 69 -9.47 -7.36 9.02
N ARG A 70 -10.74 -7.29 8.61
CA ARG A 70 -11.35 -8.29 7.71
C ARG A 70 -10.78 -8.28 6.29
N TYR A 71 -10.18 -7.18 5.86
CA TYR A 71 -9.68 -7.01 4.48
C TYR A 71 -8.16 -7.19 4.34
N GLY A 72 -7.42 -7.18 5.45
CA GLY A 72 -5.96 -7.30 5.43
C GLY A 72 -5.31 -6.78 6.70
N ILE A 73 -4.10 -6.27 6.52
CA ILE A 73 -3.30 -5.62 7.54
C ILE A 73 -2.93 -4.23 7.00
N ASP A 74 -3.25 -3.22 7.79
CA ASP A 74 -2.92 -1.83 7.51
C ASP A 74 -1.74 -1.38 8.38
N LEU A 75 -0.97 -0.42 7.88
CA LEU A 75 -0.21 0.50 8.73
C LEU A 75 -1.11 1.70 9.04
N SER A 76 -1.45 1.92 10.31
CA SER A 76 -2.35 3.00 10.69
C SER A 76 -1.75 4.38 10.41
N LEU A 77 -2.59 5.28 9.91
CA LEU A 77 -2.31 6.71 9.71
C LEU A 77 -3.01 7.58 10.76
N GLY A 78 -3.55 6.97 11.82
CA GLY A 78 -4.28 7.65 12.88
C GLY A 78 -5.68 7.07 13.09
N ASN A 79 -6.22 7.32 14.28
CA ASN A 79 -7.50 6.79 14.75
C ASN A 79 -8.43 7.89 15.30
N GLN A 80 -8.12 9.17 15.07
CA GLN A 80 -8.90 10.28 15.61
C GLN A 80 -10.02 10.64 14.65
N VAL A 81 -11.17 10.00 14.84
CA VAL A 81 -12.40 10.29 14.09
C VAL A 81 -12.78 11.76 14.28
N GLY A 82 -12.90 12.52 13.18
CA GLY A 82 -13.17 13.96 13.19
C GLY A 82 -11.92 14.84 13.20
N PHE A 83 -10.72 14.23 13.18
CA PHE A 83 -9.46 14.93 12.95
C PHE A 83 -8.73 14.25 11.79
N GLU A 84 -7.95 13.20 12.06
CA GLU A 84 -7.29 12.39 11.04
C GLU A 84 -7.46 10.90 11.32
N PHE A 85 -7.81 10.13 10.30
CA PHE A 85 -7.83 8.67 10.39
C PHE A 85 -7.58 8.02 9.03
N GLY A 86 -7.06 6.79 9.06
CA GLY A 86 -6.81 6.06 7.84
C GLY A 86 -5.79 4.94 8.03
N GLY A 87 -5.47 4.27 6.93
CA GLY A 87 -4.53 3.18 6.90
C GLY A 87 -3.89 3.02 5.53
N ILE A 88 -2.70 2.45 5.53
CA ILE A 88 -2.03 1.95 4.33
C ILE A 88 -2.18 0.44 4.31
N LEU A 89 -3.09 -0.05 3.46
CA LEU A 89 -3.34 -1.47 3.30
C LEU A 89 -2.21 -2.14 2.53
N ILE A 90 -1.64 -3.17 3.14
CA ILE A 90 -0.60 -3.99 2.52
C ILE A 90 -1.27 -4.99 1.57
N CYS A 91 -1.14 -4.73 0.27
CA CYS A 91 -1.72 -5.55 -0.79
C CYS A 91 -0.75 -6.57 -1.39
N GLY A 92 0.55 -6.46 -1.10
CA GLY A 92 1.54 -7.42 -1.57
C GLY A 92 2.84 -7.30 -0.82
N LEU A 93 3.48 -8.45 -0.61
CA LEU A 93 4.79 -8.56 0.02
C LEU A 93 5.77 -9.29 -0.91
N TYR A 94 7.05 -9.01 -0.73
CA TYR A 94 8.13 -9.87 -1.16
C TYR A 94 8.81 -10.45 0.07
N ASP A 95 8.72 -11.76 0.24
CA ASP A 95 9.44 -12.52 1.24
C ASP A 95 10.92 -12.55 0.84
N ILE A 96 11.74 -11.79 1.58
CA ILE A 96 13.17 -11.68 1.30
C ILE A 96 13.88 -12.99 1.62
N THR A 97 13.43 -13.70 2.66
CA THR A 97 14.04 -14.95 3.11
C THR A 97 13.86 -16.06 2.06
N ASN A 98 12.67 -16.14 1.46
CA ASN A 98 12.31 -17.18 0.49
C ASN A 98 12.36 -16.71 -0.98
N ALA A 99 12.73 -15.45 -1.21
CA ALA A 99 12.76 -14.82 -2.53
C ALA A 99 11.43 -14.93 -3.31
N GLN A 100 10.30 -14.76 -2.61
CA GLN A 100 8.96 -15.04 -3.14
C GLN A 100 8.04 -13.82 -3.10
N VAL A 101 7.27 -13.61 -4.16
CA VAL A 101 6.17 -12.65 -4.21
C VAL A 101 4.92 -13.24 -3.56
N LEU A 102 4.33 -12.51 -2.62
CA LEU A 102 3.12 -12.88 -1.89
C LEU A 102 1.99 -11.89 -2.23
N PRO A 103 0.92 -12.31 -2.92
CA PRO A 103 -0.19 -11.44 -3.27
C PRO A 103 -1.09 -11.12 -2.06
N LYS A 104 -2.00 -10.15 -2.20
CA LYS A 104 -2.94 -9.69 -1.15
C LYS A 104 -3.61 -10.80 -0.35
N SER A 105 -4.03 -11.87 -1.01
CA SER A 105 -4.70 -13.01 -0.37
C SER A 105 -3.81 -13.77 0.62
N GLU A 106 -2.50 -13.64 0.50
CA GLU A 106 -1.51 -14.35 1.31
C GLU A 106 -0.86 -13.47 2.37
N VAL A 107 -0.84 -12.13 2.18
CA VAL A 107 -0.19 -11.15 3.08
C VAL A 107 -0.52 -11.40 4.55
N LYS A 108 -1.82 -11.49 4.89
CA LYS A 108 -2.26 -11.66 6.29
C LYS A 108 -1.72 -12.94 6.90
N ASN A 109 -1.84 -14.05 6.19
CA ASN A 109 -1.36 -15.36 6.69
C ASN A 109 0.17 -15.40 6.75
N ALA A 110 0.85 -14.83 5.76
CA ALA A 110 2.31 -14.77 5.71
C ALA A 110 2.90 -14.08 6.94
N LEU A 111 2.33 -12.93 7.34
CA LEU A 111 2.78 -12.19 8.52
C LEU A 111 2.39 -12.88 9.83
N LEU A 112 1.14 -13.35 9.95
CA LEU A 112 0.65 -13.99 11.18
C LEU A 112 1.34 -15.34 11.45
N ASN A 113 1.72 -16.08 10.41
CA ASN A 113 2.42 -17.37 10.56
C ASN A 113 3.85 -17.22 11.10
N GLN A 114 4.42 -16.01 11.09
CA GLN A 114 5.72 -15.76 11.71
C GLN A 114 5.61 -15.51 13.22
N LEU A 115 4.39 -15.40 13.75
CA LEU A 115 4.19 -15.15 15.17
C LEU A 115 4.27 -16.46 15.97
N ASN A 116 5.04 -16.43 17.05
CA ASN A 116 5.17 -17.52 18.02
C ASN A 116 4.17 -17.35 19.17
N MET A 117 3.92 -18.42 19.91
CA MET A 117 3.27 -18.29 21.22
C MET A 117 4.21 -17.51 22.17
N GLY A 118 3.68 -16.45 22.79
CA GLY A 118 4.44 -15.62 23.73
C GLY A 118 5.06 -14.40 23.07
N TYR A 119 6.36 -14.20 23.27
CA TYR A 119 7.06 -12.99 22.84
C TYR A 119 7.26 -12.98 21.32
N ASN A 120 6.90 -11.86 20.70
CA ASN A 120 7.10 -11.60 19.28
C ASN A 120 7.71 -10.22 19.10
N ARG A 121 8.63 -10.11 18.15
CA ARG A 121 9.18 -8.83 17.72
C ARG A 121 8.63 -8.50 16.34
N VAL A 122 7.82 -7.44 16.25
CA VAL A 122 7.23 -6.95 14.99
C VAL A 122 7.62 -5.50 14.82
N GLU A 123 8.40 -5.18 13.80
CA GLU A 123 8.96 -3.85 13.59
C GLU A 123 9.01 -3.49 12.11
N LEU A 124 8.89 -2.19 11.82
CA LEU A 124 9.34 -1.62 10.55
C LEU A 124 10.80 -1.20 10.71
N VAL A 125 11.69 -1.88 10.00
CA VAL A 125 13.14 -1.60 10.06
C VAL A 125 13.62 -0.96 8.77
N SER A 126 14.63 -0.09 8.88
CA SER A 126 15.27 0.52 7.71
C SER A 126 16.06 -0.52 6.94
N HIS A 127 15.70 -0.73 5.67
CA HIS A 127 16.35 -1.67 4.77
C HIS A 127 16.11 -1.19 3.34
N LYS A 128 17.19 -0.91 2.60
CA LYS A 128 17.08 -0.48 1.20
C LYS A 128 16.71 -1.68 0.33
N THR A 129 15.55 -1.60 -0.33
CA THR A 129 15.06 -2.68 -1.19
C THR A 129 15.73 -2.63 -2.58
N PRO A 130 15.70 -3.74 -3.36
CA PRO A 130 16.35 -3.78 -4.67
C PRO A 130 15.54 -3.11 -5.78
N TRP A 131 14.38 -2.52 -5.47
CA TRP A 131 13.48 -1.94 -6.47
C TRP A 131 14.07 -0.65 -7.05
N SER A 132 13.88 -0.44 -8.36
CA SER A 132 14.39 0.75 -9.05
C SER A 132 13.65 2.05 -8.71
N GLY A 133 12.47 1.92 -8.11
CA GLY A 133 11.59 3.01 -7.75
C GLY A 133 10.18 2.49 -7.48
N THR A 134 9.21 3.39 -7.53
CA THR A 134 7.79 3.08 -7.41
C THR A 134 7.02 3.62 -8.62
N PHE A 135 5.78 3.17 -8.78
CA PHE A 135 4.80 3.77 -9.68
C PHE A 135 3.42 3.74 -9.02
N LYS A 136 2.50 4.55 -9.54
CA LYS A 136 1.17 4.70 -8.96
C LYS A 136 0.10 4.09 -9.85
N SER A 137 -1.00 3.68 -9.24
CA SER A 137 -2.18 3.16 -9.93
C SER A 137 -3.45 3.56 -9.17
N GLN A 138 -4.59 3.43 -9.84
CA GLN A 138 -5.88 3.53 -9.18
C GLN A 138 -6.06 2.37 -8.20
N ARG A 139 -6.76 2.62 -7.09
CA ARG A 139 -7.13 1.56 -6.15
C ARG A 139 -8.14 0.61 -6.81
N MET A 140 -8.07 -0.66 -6.43
CA MET A 140 -8.86 -1.71 -7.07
C MET A 140 -10.00 -2.14 -6.16
N LYS A 141 -11.17 -2.45 -6.75
CA LYS A 141 -12.32 -3.04 -6.04
C LYS A 141 -12.88 -2.17 -4.90
N LEU A 142 -12.94 -0.85 -5.11
CA LEU A 142 -13.49 0.12 -4.14
C LEU A 142 -14.99 -0.04 -3.86
N GLY A 143 -15.72 -0.84 -4.65
CA GLY A 143 -17.18 -0.92 -4.60
C GLY A 143 -17.83 0.18 -5.44
N VAL A 144 -19.12 0.42 -5.22
CA VAL A 144 -19.86 1.52 -5.86
C VAL A 144 -19.73 2.75 -4.98
N ALA A 145 -19.34 3.90 -5.55
CA ALA A 145 -19.36 5.15 -4.80
C ALA A 145 -20.79 5.57 -4.41
N GLU A 146 -20.96 5.82 -3.11
CA GLU A 146 -22.21 6.28 -2.49
C GLU A 146 -22.20 7.79 -2.20
N SER A 147 -21.03 8.45 -2.30
CA SER A 147 -20.87 9.90 -2.13
C SER A 147 -20.04 10.54 -3.24
N ASP A 148 -20.20 11.85 -3.46
CA ASP A 148 -19.36 12.59 -4.41
C ASP A 148 -17.90 12.62 -3.97
N ASN A 149 -17.67 12.62 -2.65
CA ASN A 149 -16.35 12.42 -2.06
C ASN A 149 -15.75 11.07 -2.46
N GLN A 150 -16.50 9.96 -2.49
CA GLN A 150 -15.95 8.70 -2.99
C GLN A 150 -15.65 8.76 -4.49
N LYS A 151 -16.53 9.36 -5.31
CA LYS A 151 -16.33 9.45 -6.77
C LYS A 151 -15.03 10.16 -7.17
N GLN A 152 -14.64 11.24 -6.46
CA GLN A 152 -13.35 11.92 -6.75
C GLN A 152 -12.13 11.01 -6.51
N PHE A 153 -12.26 9.99 -5.66
CA PHE A 153 -11.18 9.10 -5.27
C PHE A 153 -11.15 7.77 -6.05
N GLU A 154 -12.17 7.45 -6.85
CA GLU A 154 -12.20 6.25 -7.70
C GLU A 154 -11.06 6.22 -8.72
N LYS A 155 -10.79 7.39 -9.32
CA LYS A 155 -9.76 7.54 -10.38
C LYS A 155 -8.44 8.09 -9.87
N SER A 156 -8.33 8.33 -8.56
CA SER A 156 -7.14 8.88 -7.95
C SER A 156 -6.06 7.82 -7.72
N TYR A 157 -4.80 8.24 -7.83
CA TYR A 157 -3.63 7.36 -7.72
C TYR A 157 -3.17 7.16 -6.27
N TYR A 158 -3.94 6.36 -5.52
CA TYR A 158 -3.63 5.98 -4.13
C TYR A 158 -3.16 4.53 -3.97
N LYS A 159 -2.80 3.86 -5.07
CA LYS A 159 -2.13 2.57 -5.03
C LYS A 159 -0.68 2.76 -5.46
N PHE A 160 0.26 2.28 -4.66
CA PHE A 160 1.70 2.42 -4.88
C PHE A 160 2.33 1.04 -5.02
N LEU A 161 3.15 0.85 -6.04
CA LEU A 161 3.78 -0.43 -6.32
C LEU A 161 5.28 -0.29 -6.55
N ALA A 162 6.03 -1.32 -6.16
CA ALA A 162 7.45 -1.44 -6.47
C ALA A 162 7.67 -1.58 -7.98
N LYS A 163 8.63 -0.83 -8.54
CA LYS A 163 9.00 -0.88 -9.96
C LYS A 163 10.09 -1.93 -10.19
N ASP A 164 9.67 -3.18 -10.35
CA ASP A 164 10.51 -4.32 -10.75
C ASP A 164 9.71 -5.33 -11.60
N SER A 165 10.22 -5.70 -12.78
CA SER A 165 9.52 -6.58 -13.72
C SER A 165 9.41 -8.03 -13.21
N ASN A 166 10.32 -8.50 -12.36
CA ASN A 166 10.27 -9.85 -11.79
C ASN A 166 9.08 -9.99 -10.83
N ILE A 167 8.73 -8.94 -10.09
CA ILE A 167 7.54 -8.92 -9.23
C ILE A 167 6.29 -9.25 -10.04
N PHE A 168 6.17 -8.66 -11.24
CA PHE A 168 4.97 -8.77 -12.08
C PHE A 168 4.95 -9.98 -13.00
N LYS A 169 5.95 -10.89 -12.99
CA LYS A 169 5.89 -12.10 -13.83
C LYS A 169 4.64 -12.93 -13.52
N SER A 170 4.37 -13.18 -12.24
CA SER A 170 3.25 -13.99 -11.75
C SER A 170 2.16 -13.20 -11.00
N TYR A 171 2.27 -11.87 -10.92
CA TYR A 171 1.34 -11.06 -10.14
C TYR A 171 -0.07 -11.06 -10.75
N LYS A 172 -1.04 -11.59 -10.00
CA LYS A 172 -2.43 -11.73 -10.45
C LYS A 172 -3.06 -10.35 -10.65
N GLY A 173 -3.67 -10.13 -11.81
CA GLY A 173 -4.34 -8.86 -12.14
C GLY A 173 -3.39 -7.72 -12.53
N LYS A 174 -2.11 -8.01 -12.78
CA LYS A 174 -1.11 -7.02 -13.22
C LYS A 174 -1.58 -6.14 -14.37
N GLU A 175 -2.22 -6.70 -15.39
CA GLU A 175 -2.67 -5.93 -16.54
C GLU A 175 -3.65 -4.82 -16.15
N THR A 176 -4.58 -5.10 -15.23
CA THR A 176 -5.51 -4.09 -14.76
C THR A 176 -4.80 -3.00 -13.96
N ILE A 177 -3.78 -3.36 -13.18
CA ILE A 177 -2.93 -2.39 -12.47
C ILE A 177 -2.21 -1.48 -13.47
N PHE A 178 -1.56 -2.05 -14.49
CA PHE A 178 -0.84 -1.29 -15.51
C PHE A 178 -1.75 -0.42 -16.38
N ARG A 179 -2.95 -0.90 -16.77
CA ARG A 179 -3.94 -0.08 -17.50
C ARG A 179 -4.32 1.18 -16.73
N ASN A 180 -4.45 1.08 -15.40
CA ASN A 180 -4.85 2.20 -14.53
C ASN A 180 -3.66 2.88 -13.83
N SER A 181 -2.43 2.64 -14.30
CA SER A 181 -1.22 3.24 -13.74
C SER A 181 -0.90 4.60 -14.34
N ASP A 182 -0.01 5.34 -13.67
CA ASP A 182 0.58 6.59 -14.16
C ASP A 182 1.75 6.38 -15.14
N LEU A 183 2.10 5.13 -15.45
CA LEU A 183 3.17 4.79 -16.38
C LEU A 183 2.79 5.08 -17.84
N THR A 184 3.78 5.42 -18.64
CA THR A 184 3.68 5.49 -20.11
C THR A 184 3.54 4.10 -20.73
N ASP A 185 3.09 4.03 -21.99
CA ASP A 185 2.95 2.74 -22.70
C ASP A 185 4.30 2.03 -22.88
N ASP A 186 5.38 2.78 -23.13
CA ASP A 186 6.74 2.24 -23.26
C ASP A 186 7.24 1.65 -21.93
N GLU A 187 6.96 2.32 -20.81
CA GLU A 187 7.31 1.80 -19.48
C GLU A 187 6.52 0.54 -19.14
N ILE A 188 5.24 0.46 -19.52
CA ILE A 188 4.45 -0.76 -19.35
C ILE A 188 5.04 -1.89 -20.19
N GLU A 189 5.35 -1.64 -21.46
CA GLU A 189 5.91 -2.66 -22.35
C GLU A 189 7.24 -3.18 -21.80
N MET A 190 8.09 -2.29 -21.27
CA MET A 190 9.33 -2.66 -20.59
C MET A 190 9.08 -3.52 -19.33
N MET A 191 8.06 -3.19 -18.53
CA MET A 191 7.74 -3.89 -17.28
C MET A 191 7.07 -5.26 -17.51
N LEU A 192 6.22 -5.37 -18.54
CA LEU A 192 5.46 -6.58 -18.86
C LEU A 192 6.16 -7.49 -19.89
N GLY A 193 7.06 -6.94 -20.70
CA GLY A 193 7.67 -7.61 -21.84
C GLY A 193 6.75 -7.74 -23.07
N TYR A 194 5.62 -7.01 -23.07
CA TYR A 194 4.67 -6.99 -24.18
C TYR A 194 3.80 -5.73 -24.15
N LYS A 195 3.29 -5.33 -25.31
CA LYS A 195 2.39 -4.19 -25.45
C LYS A 195 1.01 -4.48 -24.85
N LEU A 196 0.58 -3.64 -23.92
CA LEU A 196 -0.74 -3.70 -23.31
C LEU A 196 -1.70 -2.71 -24.00
N LYS A 197 -2.88 -3.18 -24.42
CA LYS A 197 -3.94 -2.28 -24.92
C LYS A 197 -4.66 -1.61 -23.74
N ARG A 198 -4.69 -0.28 -23.72
CA ARG A 198 -5.42 0.56 -22.77
C ARG A 198 -6.75 1.01 -23.34
#